data_AF-A0A959QS45-F1
#
_entry.id   AF-A0A959QS45-F1
#
_cell.length_a   1.000
_cell.length_b   1.000
_cell.length_c   1.000
_cell.angle_alpha   90.00
_cell.angle_beta   90.00
_cell.angle_gamma   90.00
#
_symmetry.space_group_name_H-M   'P 1'
#
loop_
_entity.id
_entity.type
_entity.pdbx_description
1 polymer ?
#
loop_
_entity_poly.entity_id
_entity_poly.type
_entity_poly.pdbx_seq_one_letter_code
_entity_poly.pdbx_strand_id
1 'polypeptide(L)'
;MRRILARLAAFDPTLFDQSSRRGKNRMAIAGACLVFIYASTLFSVFIFLYQVLHGSLFLTILISAVLAFLVLAILLLVNLTVSNDLDRPRAKLEYRISTTLRVLFICVFAVMISKPIEMQIYRPALQPFLEQVRVDELIEFQSAYAKLGKEQVTDRELEDLTRLIQADSYFTRQLIYLHQAHPEVWLISLLFTIIFLFPVSMRLFDQPIRDYKMVQFTISRRIVSDEYLATLKFFRGVFSTRYGLDFELNSVYEDPPFNTKRKEEPPIPFAHSSDELLDHLYVDRRSGE
;
A
#
# COMPACT_ATOMS: atom_id res chain seq x y z
N MET A 1 -10.82 23.19 -4.51
CA MET A 1 -11.20 21.76 -4.35
C MET A 1 -10.30 20.79 -5.12
N ARG A 2 -10.16 20.88 -6.46
CA ARG A 2 -9.37 19.92 -7.27
C ARG A 2 -7.91 19.76 -6.83
N ARG A 3 -7.22 20.87 -6.49
CA ARG A 3 -5.85 20.84 -5.95
C ARG A 3 -5.74 20.03 -4.65
N ILE A 4 -6.74 20.12 -3.77
CA ILE A 4 -6.76 19.39 -2.50
C ILE A 4 -6.91 17.89 -2.77
N LEU A 5 -7.84 17.51 -3.65
CA LEU A 5 -8.04 16.12 -4.06
C LEU A 5 -6.78 15.54 -4.72
N ALA A 6 -6.12 16.30 -5.60
CA ALA A 6 -4.87 15.87 -6.21
C ALA A 6 -3.75 15.69 -5.18
N ARG A 7 -3.63 16.58 -4.19
CA ARG A 7 -2.69 16.43 -3.07
C ARG A 7 -2.96 15.17 -2.25
N LEU A 8 -4.22 14.87 -1.99
CA LEU A 8 -4.61 13.64 -1.28
C LEU A 8 -4.23 12.38 -2.05
N ALA A 9 -4.24 12.42 -3.39
CA ALA A 9 -3.73 11.35 -4.24
C ALA A 9 -2.20 11.37 -4.45
N ALA A 10 -1.48 12.13 -3.61
CA ALA A 10 -0.03 12.30 -3.65
C ALA A 10 0.50 12.80 -5.01
N PHE A 11 -0.25 13.70 -5.67
CA PHE A 11 0.24 14.45 -6.82
C PHE A 11 0.85 15.79 -6.37
N ASP A 12 1.94 16.19 -7.02
CA ASP A 12 2.61 17.47 -6.79
C ASP A 12 1.70 18.62 -7.27
N PRO A 13 1.40 19.62 -6.41
CA PRO A 13 0.56 20.76 -6.78
C PRO A 13 1.10 21.60 -7.95
N THR A 14 2.42 21.75 -8.04
CA THR A 14 3.08 22.58 -9.06
C THR A 14 2.94 21.94 -10.44
N LEU A 15 3.19 20.64 -10.52
CA LEU A 15 3.02 19.85 -11.73
C LEU A 15 1.55 19.66 -12.10
N PHE A 16 0.66 19.55 -11.10
CA PHE A 16 -0.78 19.54 -11.32
C PHE A 16 -1.22 20.79 -12.07
N ASP A 17 -0.71 21.97 -11.71
CA ASP A 17 -1.08 23.23 -12.36
C ASP A 17 -0.59 23.33 -13.82
N GLN A 18 0.51 22.65 -14.16
CA GLN A 18 1.04 22.56 -15.53
C GLN A 18 0.33 21.51 -16.39
N SER A 19 -0.39 20.57 -15.78
CA SER A 19 -1.05 19.48 -16.49
C SER A 19 -2.27 19.95 -17.32
N SER A 20 -2.60 19.19 -18.36
CA SER A 20 -3.78 19.44 -19.20
C SER A 20 -5.08 19.40 -18.38
N ARG A 21 -6.13 20.09 -18.84
CA ARG A 21 -7.45 20.09 -18.17
C ARG A 21 -7.99 18.67 -17.94
N ARG A 22 -7.74 17.75 -18.88
CA ARG A 22 -8.09 16.32 -18.76
C ARG A 22 -7.28 15.64 -17.65
N GLY A 23 -5.97 15.85 -17.60
CA GLY A 23 -5.11 15.34 -16.52
C GLY A 23 -5.54 15.84 -15.15
N LYS A 24 -5.80 17.15 -15.01
CA LYS A 24 -6.32 17.76 -13.78
C LYS A 24 -7.61 17.11 -13.29
N ASN A 25 -8.56 16.85 -14.19
CA ASN A 25 -9.81 16.20 -13.83
C ASN A 25 -9.56 14.76 -13.36
N ARG A 26 -8.73 14.00 -14.07
CA ARG A 26 -8.40 12.61 -13.73
C ARG A 26 -7.69 12.49 -12.37
N MET A 27 -6.71 13.34 -12.10
CA MET A 27 -6.04 13.41 -10.80
C MET A 27 -7.01 13.76 -9.66
N ALA A 28 -7.96 14.67 -9.91
CA ALA A 28 -8.99 15.01 -8.93
C ALA A 28 -9.98 13.85 -8.69
N ILE A 29 -10.35 13.10 -9.73
CA ILE A 29 -11.21 11.90 -9.60
C ILE A 29 -10.49 10.82 -8.79
N ALA A 30 -9.20 10.57 -9.04
CA ALA A 30 -8.40 9.65 -8.24
C ALA A 30 -8.37 10.06 -6.76
N GLY A 31 -8.20 11.36 -6.48
CA GLY A 31 -8.28 11.90 -5.12
C GLY A 31 -9.65 11.72 -4.46
N ALA A 32 -10.73 11.98 -5.19
CA ALA A 32 -12.09 11.76 -4.70
C ALA A 32 -12.35 10.28 -4.41
N CYS A 33 -11.85 9.37 -5.25
CA CYS A 33 -11.94 7.94 -5.04
C CYS A 33 -11.19 7.51 -3.76
N LEU A 34 -10.01 8.05 -3.49
CA LEU A 34 -9.27 7.77 -2.26
C LEU A 34 -9.99 8.29 -1.00
N VAL A 35 -10.64 9.46 -1.07
CA VAL A 35 -11.48 9.97 0.03
C VAL A 35 -12.67 9.04 0.28
N PHE A 36 -13.32 8.57 -0.78
CA PHE A 36 -14.41 7.60 -0.68
C PHE A 36 -13.92 6.29 -0.03
N ILE A 37 -12.80 5.74 -0.50
CA ILE A 37 -12.18 4.53 0.07
C ILE A 37 -11.87 4.71 1.55
N TYR A 38 -11.29 5.85 1.94
CA TYR A 38 -11.00 6.15 3.33
C TYR A 38 -12.27 6.18 4.18
N ALA A 39 -13.31 6.90 3.72
CA ALA A 39 -14.59 6.99 4.42
C ALA A 39 -15.26 5.62 4.55
N SER A 40 -15.27 4.80 3.50
CA SER A 40 -15.84 3.46 3.55
C SER A 40 -15.05 2.51 4.46
N THR A 41 -13.72 2.64 4.48
CA THR A 41 -12.86 1.86 5.37
C THR A 41 -13.12 2.24 6.83
N LEU A 42 -13.18 3.54 7.12
CA LEU A 42 -13.49 4.05 8.45
C LEU A 42 -14.84 3.52 8.93
N PHE A 43 -15.86 3.61 8.09
CA PHE A 43 -17.21 3.12 8.41
C PHE A 43 -17.26 1.61 8.62
N SER A 44 -16.61 0.83 7.74
CA SER A 44 -16.55 -0.63 7.83
C SER A 44 -15.84 -1.10 9.10
N VAL A 45 -14.64 -0.56 9.37
CA VAL A 45 -13.87 -0.90 10.56
C VAL A 45 -14.60 -0.44 11.83
N PHE A 46 -15.28 0.71 11.79
CA PHE A 46 -16.13 1.16 12.89
C PHE A 46 -17.24 0.15 13.20
N ILE A 47 -17.99 -0.33 12.19
CA ILE A 47 -19.05 -1.33 12.39
C ILE A 47 -18.48 -2.61 13.02
N PHE A 48 -17.39 -3.12 12.44
CA PHE A 48 -16.74 -4.34 12.92
C PHE A 48 -16.27 -4.19 14.38
N LEU A 49 -15.53 -3.13 14.68
CA LEU A 49 -15.02 -2.89 16.03
C LEU A 49 -16.13 -2.57 17.04
N TYR A 50 -17.20 -1.88 16.62
CA TYR A 50 -18.33 -1.61 17.50
C TYR A 50 -19.01 -2.91 17.96
N GLN A 51 -19.12 -3.88 17.06
CA GLN A 51 -19.65 -5.20 17.36
C GLN A 51 -18.71 -6.02 18.25
N VAL A 52 -17.40 -5.97 18.00
CA VAL A 52 -16.40 -6.74 18.77
C VAL A 52 -16.10 -6.14 20.15
N LEU A 53 -16.08 -4.81 20.28
CA LEU A 53 -15.75 -4.10 21.52
C LEU A 53 -16.98 -3.77 22.37
N HIS A 54 -18.10 -4.47 22.15
CA HIS A 54 -19.34 -4.36 22.91
C HIS A 54 -19.82 -2.92 23.13
N GLY A 55 -19.70 -2.06 22.11
CA GLY A 55 -20.29 -0.71 22.13
C GLY A 55 -19.45 0.40 22.76
N SER A 56 -18.17 0.18 23.07
CA SER A 56 -17.28 1.26 23.55
C SER A 56 -17.00 2.31 22.44
N LEU A 57 -17.87 3.32 22.34
CA LEU A 57 -17.90 4.27 21.22
C LEU A 57 -16.57 5.02 21.04
N PHE A 58 -16.00 5.57 22.12
CA PHE A 58 -14.76 6.34 22.05
C PHE A 58 -13.59 5.51 21.53
N LEU A 59 -13.39 4.32 22.11
CA LEU A 59 -12.31 3.40 21.70
C LEU A 59 -12.49 2.94 20.26
N THR A 60 -13.73 2.63 19.87
CA THR A 60 -14.09 2.21 18.51
C THR A 60 -13.76 3.30 17.48
N ILE A 61 -14.10 4.56 17.75
CA ILE A 61 -13.77 5.68 16.85
C ILE A 61 -12.25 5.84 16.73
N LEU A 62 -11.54 5.83 17.86
CA LEU A 62 -10.09 6.02 17.87
C LEU A 62 -9.37 4.92 17.07
N ILE A 63 -9.67 3.65 17.37
CA ILE A 63 -9.02 2.52 16.69
C ILE A 63 -9.43 2.46 15.21
N SER A 64 -10.70 2.70 14.88
CA SER A 64 -11.14 2.68 13.48
C SER A 64 -10.50 3.80 12.65
N ALA A 65 -10.30 4.99 13.21
CA ALA A 65 -9.57 6.07 12.55
C ALA A 65 -8.11 5.71 12.25
N VAL A 66 -7.41 5.11 13.22
CA VAL A 66 -6.02 4.67 13.07
C VAL A 66 -5.89 3.56 12.02
N LEU A 67 -6.76 2.55 12.07
CA LEU A 67 -6.75 1.45 11.10
C LEU A 67 -7.13 1.90 9.69
N ALA A 68 -8.13 2.77 9.55
CA ALA A 68 -8.49 3.34 8.26
C ALA A 68 -7.36 4.20 7.68
N PHE A 69 -6.65 4.94 8.53
CA PHE A 69 -5.47 5.70 8.12
C PHE A 69 -4.33 4.77 7.67
N LEU A 70 -4.10 3.65 8.38
CA LEU A 70 -3.11 2.65 7.99
C LEU A 70 -3.42 2.05 6.61
N VAL A 71 -4.68 1.65 6.37
CA VAL A 71 -5.11 1.15 5.05
C VAL A 71 -4.91 2.20 3.97
N LEU A 72 -5.25 3.46 4.23
CA LEU A 72 -5.02 4.56 3.29
C LEU A 72 -3.53 4.76 3.00
N ALA A 73 -2.67 4.71 4.03
CA ALA A 73 -1.23 4.83 3.86
C ALA A 73 -0.64 3.69 3.00
N ILE A 74 -1.11 2.45 3.22
CA ILE A 74 -0.73 1.30 2.39
C ILE A 74 -1.19 1.51 0.94
N LEU A 75 -2.44 1.94 0.71
CA LEU A 75 -2.96 2.22 -0.62
C LEU A 75 -2.19 3.34 -1.33
N LEU A 76 -1.82 4.40 -0.61
CA LEU A 76 -0.98 5.47 -1.14
C LEU A 76 0.42 4.97 -1.50
N LEU A 77 1.02 4.15 -0.64
CA LEU A 77 2.32 3.53 -0.89
C LEU A 77 2.28 2.63 -2.14
N VAL A 78 1.24 1.81 -2.28
CA VAL A 78 1.07 0.98 -3.49
C VAL A 78 0.91 1.85 -4.73
N ASN A 79 0.08 2.90 -4.68
CA ASN A 79 -0.09 3.83 -5.79
C ASN A 79 1.23 4.54 -6.17
N LEU A 80 2.04 4.94 -5.19
CA LEU A 80 3.34 5.59 -5.41
C LEU A 80 4.37 4.63 -5.99
N THR A 81 4.46 3.41 -5.47
CA THR A 81 5.47 2.43 -5.90
C THR A 81 5.17 1.83 -7.26
N VAL A 82 3.90 1.60 -7.60
CA VAL A 82 3.51 1.16 -8.97
C VAL A 82 3.89 2.20 -10.03
N SER A 83 4.00 3.48 -9.63
CA SER A 83 4.25 4.58 -10.53
C SER A 83 5.71 4.75 -10.95
N ASN A 84 6.67 4.42 -10.09
CA ASN A 84 8.08 4.82 -10.26
C ASN A 84 8.93 3.85 -11.09
N ASP A 85 8.40 2.67 -11.42
CA ASP A 85 9.19 1.58 -12.03
C ASP A 85 9.18 1.58 -13.58
N LEU A 86 8.64 2.62 -14.22
CA LEU A 86 8.61 2.73 -15.69
C LEU A 86 10.02 2.84 -16.32
N ASP A 87 11.03 3.24 -15.56
CA ASP A 87 12.39 3.52 -16.06
C ASP A 87 13.42 2.38 -15.86
N ARG A 88 13.02 1.21 -15.33
CA ARG A 88 13.97 0.10 -15.07
C ARG A 88 13.84 -1.06 -16.06
N PRO A 89 14.75 -1.20 -17.05
CA PRO A 89 14.66 -2.26 -18.07
C PRO A 89 15.10 -3.66 -17.59
N ARG A 90 15.66 -3.83 -16.39
CA ARG A 90 16.51 -4.99 -16.06
C ARG A 90 15.85 -6.22 -15.40
N ALA A 91 14.60 -6.18 -14.94
CA ALA A 91 13.94 -7.41 -14.45
C ALA A 91 12.42 -7.38 -14.66
N LYS A 92 11.98 -7.69 -15.90
CA LYS A 92 10.54 -7.75 -16.25
C LYS A 92 9.75 -8.72 -15.37
N LEU A 93 10.37 -9.78 -14.85
CA LEU A 93 9.70 -10.79 -14.02
C LEU A 93 9.48 -10.31 -12.59
N GLU A 94 10.53 -9.82 -11.92
CA GLU A 94 10.45 -9.31 -10.54
C GLU A 94 9.42 -8.19 -10.41
N TYR A 95 9.40 -7.28 -11.40
CA TYR A 95 8.43 -6.20 -11.47
C TYR A 95 6.98 -6.72 -11.59
N ARG A 96 6.74 -7.72 -12.45
CA ARG A 96 5.42 -8.33 -12.62
C ARG A 96 4.97 -9.01 -11.33
N ILE A 97 5.85 -9.78 -10.69
CA ILE A 97 5.54 -10.46 -9.42
C ILE A 97 5.19 -9.42 -8.35
N SER A 98 6.02 -8.38 -8.18
CA SER A 98 5.77 -7.33 -7.18
C SER A 98 4.45 -6.61 -7.42
N THR A 99 4.15 -6.26 -8.67
CA THR A 99 2.90 -5.59 -9.05
C THR A 99 1.69 -6.48 -8.81
N THR A 100 1.76 -7.77 -9.21
CA THR A 100 0.69 -8.75 -8.97
C THR A 100 0.40 -8.92 -7.49
N LEU A 101 1.44 -9.06 -6.65
CA LEU A 101 1.27 -9.17 -5.20
C LEU A 101 0.59 -7.93 -4.62
N ARG A 102 1.00 -6.72 -5.04
CA ARG A 102 0.37 -5.47 -4.60
C ARG A 102 -1.11 -5.40 -4.98
N VAL A 103 -1.46 -5.77 -6.21
CA VAL A 103 -2.85 -5.82 -6.69
C VAL A 103 -3.65 -6.84 -5.89
N LEU A 104 -3.09 -8.03 -5.63
CA LEU A 104 -3.71 -9.06 -4.81
C LEU A 104 -4.01 -8.55 -3.39
N PHE A 105 -3.05 -7.87 -2.73
CA PHE A 105 -3.27 -7.28 -1.42
C PHE A 105 -4.41 -6.26 -1.43
N ILE A 106 -4.50 -5.41 -2.46
CA ILE A 106 -5.60 -4.46 -2.60
C ILE A 106 -6.94 -5.17 -2.72
N CYS A 107 -7.03 -6.23 -3.53
CA CYS A 107 -8.24 -7.04 -3.66
C CYS A 107 -8.65 -7.65 -2.31
N VAL A 108 -7.70 -8.21 -1.56
CA VAL A 108 -7.96 -8.77 -0.23
C VAL A 108 -8.50 -7.69 0.73
N PHE A 109 -7.88 -6.51 0.78
CA PHE A 109 -8.38 -5.41 1.59
C PHE A 109 -9.78 -4.97 1.18
N ALA A 110 -10.05 -4.85 -0.12
CA ALA A 110 -11.37 -4.46 -0.61
C ALA A 110 -12.46 -5.44 -0.17
N VAL A 111 -12.21 -6.74 -0.28
CA VAL A 111 -13.13 -7.80 0.18
C VAL A 111 -13.29 -7.78 1.69
N MET A 112 -12.20 -7.62 2.45
CA MET A 112 -12.27 -7.53 3.92
C MET A 112 -13.11 -6.33 4.37
N ILE A 113 -12.92 -5.18 3.73
CA ILE A 113 -13.62 -3.93 4.05
C ILE A 113 -15.09 -3.99 3.62
N SER A 114 -15.43 -4.76 2.58
CA SER A 114 -16.83 -4.89 2.17
C SER A 114 -17.66 -5.71 3.15
N LYS A 115 -17.09 -6.68 3.89
CA LYS A 115 -17.88 -7.61 4.74
C LYS A 115 -18.72 -6.95 5.83
N PRO A 116 -18.20 -6.03 6.66
CA PRO A 116 -19.03 -5.33 7.64
C PRO A 116 -20.13 -4.48 6.99
N ILE A 117 -19.87 -3.92 5.81
CA ILE A 117 -20.85 -3.12 5.06
C ILE A 117 -21.96 -4.01 4.51
N GLU A 118 -21.61 -5.16 3.92
CA GLU A 118 -22.55 -6.18 3.45
C GLU A 118 -23.48 -6.63 4.59
N MET A 119 -22.92 -6.97 5.75
CA MET A 119 -23.71 -7.34 6.92
C MET A 119 -24.65 -6.23 7.39
N GLN A 120 -24.21 -4.97 7.36
CA GLN A 120 -25.06 -3.85 7.76
C GLN A 120 -26.23 -3.64 6.78
N ILE A 121 -25.99 -3.81 5.48
CA ILE A 121 -27.04 -3.71 4.44
C ILE A 121 -28.07 -4.83 4.60
N TYR A 122 -27.62 -6.07 4.84
CA TYR A 122 -28.50 -7.25 4.97
C TYR A 122 -28.99 -7.51 6.40
N ARG A 123 -28.75 -6.59 7.33
CA ARG A 123 -29.14 -6.74 8.74
C ARG A 123 -30.61 -7.14 8.93
N PRO A 124 -31.60 -6.59 8.21
CA PRO A 124 -32.99 -7.01 8.37
C PRO A 124 -33.23 -8.48 7.99
N ALA A 125 -32.55 -8.98 6.97
CA ALA A 125 -32.65 -10.38 6.54
C ALA A 125 -31.94 -11.33 7.52
N LEU A 126 -30.91 -10.85 8.22
CA LEU A 126 -30.16 -11.63 9.21
C LEU A 126 -30.84 -11.74 10.58
N GLN A 127 -31.81 -10.86 10.88
CA GLN A 127 -32.42 -10.80 12.20
C GLN A 127 -33.18 -12.08 12.59
N PRO A 128 -34.03 -12.69 11.74
CA PRO A 128 -34.72 -13.93 12.09
C PRO A 128 -33.75 -15.08 12.36
N PHE A 129 -32.67 -15.18 11.56
CA PHE A 129 -31.62 -16.17 11.78
C PHE A 129 -30.90 -15.96 13.11
N LEU A 130 -30.61 -14.71 13.48
CA LEU A 130 -29.98 -14.40 14.76
C LEU A 130 -30.86 -14.75 15.96
N GLU A 131 -32.16 -14.50 15.84
CA GLU A 131 -33.13 -14.90 16.87
C GLU A 131 -33.18 -16.42 17.00
N GLN A 132 -33.17 -17.15 15.87
CA GLN A 132 -33.12 -18.61 15.88
C GLN A 132 -31.83 -19.15 16.51
N VAL A 133 -30.65 -18.64 16.12
CA VAL A 133 -29.36 -19.09 16.69
C VAL A 133 -29.32 -18.87 18.20
N ARG A 134 -29.88 -17.77 18.70
CA ARG A 134 -29.95 -17.50 20.14
C ARG A 134 -30.85 -18.50 20.87
N VAL A 135 -31.98 -18.88 20.28
CA VAL A 135 -32.87 -19.89 20.83
C VAL A 135 -32.19 -21.26 20.85
N ASP A 136 -31.51 -21.63 19.76
CA ASP A 136 -30.81 -22.92 19.66
C ASP A 136 -29.69 -23.03 20.69
N GLU A 137 -28.90 -21.97 20.92
CA GLU A 137 -27.85 -21.95 21.95
C GLU A 137 -28.42 -22.03 23.37
N LEU A 138 -29.57 -21.39 23.62
CA LEU A 138 -30.26 -21.48 24.90
C LEU A 138 -30.72 -22.92 25.18
N ILE A 139 -31.29 -23.59 24.17
CA ILE A 139 -31.73 -24.99 24.25
C ILE A 139 -30.53 -25.92 24.47
N GLU A 140 -29.46 -25.74 23.71
CA GLU A 140 -28.24 -26.54 23.84
C GLU A 140 -27.68 -26.42 25.27
N PHE A 141 -27.59 -25.19 25.78
CA PHE A 141 -27.13 -24.93 27.14
C PHE A 141 -28.04 -25.57 28.21
N GLN A 142 -29.36 -25.42 28.09
CA GLN A 142 -30.32 -26.07 28.97
C GLN A 142 -30.15 -27.59 28.97
N SER A 143 -29.96 -28.18 27.79
CA SER A 143 -29.74 -29.62 27.64
C SER A 143 -28.42 -30.09 28.27
N ALA A 144 -27.37 -29.27 28.21
CA ALA A 144 -26.08 -29.54 28.84
C ALA A 144 -26.18 -29.45 30.38
N TYR A 145 -26.92 -28.48 30.89
CA TYR A 145 -27.18 -28.33 32.33
C TYR A 145 -28.00 -29.49 32.91
N ALA A 146 -29.05 -29.93 32.21
CA ALA A 146 -29.85 -31.08 32.62
C ALA A 146 -29.01 -32.36 32.73
N LYS A 147 -28.04 -32.56 31.81
CA LYS A 147 -27.11 -33.70 31.85
C LYS A 147 -26.18 -33.69 33.07
N LEU A 148 -25.93 -32.53 33.68
CA LEU A 148 -25.10 -32.40 34.88
C LEU A 148 -25.86 -32.71 36.19
N GLY A 149 -27.14 -33.13 36.11
CA GLY A 149 -27.95 -33.47 37.28
C GLY A 149 -28.41 -32.25 38.09
N LYS A 150 -28.27 -31.03 37.55
CA LYS A 150 -28.87 -29.83 38.12
C LYS A 150 -30.34 -29.78 37.69
N GLU A 151 -31.24 -30.05 38.64
CA GLU A 151 -32.66 -30.27 38.37
C GLU A 151 -33.40 -29.00 37.90
N GLN A 152 -32.90 -27.81 38.23
CA GLN A 152 -33.41 -26.53 37.74
C GLN A 152 -32.28 -25.51 37.56
N VAL A 153 -32.23 -24.87 36.40
CA VAL A 153 -31.44 -23.64 36.16
C VAL A 153 -32.18 -22.52 36.89
N THR A 154 -31.48 -21.75 37.73
CA THR A 154 -32.10 -20.63 38.43
C THR A 154 -32.44 -19.53 37.41
N ASP A 155 -33.57 -18.83 37.55
CA ASP A 155 -33.95 -17.72 36.66
C ASP A 155 -32.82 -16.68 36.49
N ARG A 156 -32.03 -16.45 37.56
CA ARG A 156 -30.86 -15.57 37.53
C ARG A 156 -29.75 -16.07 36.59
N GLU A 157 -29.44 -17.37 36.63
CA GLU A 157 -28.43 -17.97 35.75
C GLU A 157 -28.87 -17.90 34.29
N LEU A 158 -30.17 -18.06 34.04
CA LEU A 158 -30.74 -17.96 32.70
C LEU A 158 -30.72 -16.51 32.18
N GLU A 159 -30.98 -15.54 33.05
CA GLU A 159 -30.84 -14.11 32.73
C GLU A 159 -29.38 -13.74 32.42
N ASP A 160 -28.43 -14.18 33.24
CA ASP A 160 -26.99 -13.94 33.03
C ASP A 160 -26.50 -14.59 31.72
N LEU A 161 -26.93 -15.83 31.44
CA LEU A 161 -26.63 -16.49 30.18
C LEU A 161 -27.19 -15.73 28.99
N THR A 162 -28.45 -15.29 29.07
CA THR A 162 -29.10 -14.52 28.02
C THR A 162 -28.32 -13.23 27.74
N ARG A 163 -27.81 -12.57 28.80
CA ARG A 163 -26.94 -11.38 28.66
C ARG A 163 -25.62 -11.72 27.98
N LEU A 164 -24.98 -12.84 28.31
CA LEU A 164 -23.73 -13.29 27.68
C LEU A 164 -23.92 -13.63 26.20
N ILE A 165 -24.98 -14.37 25.87
CA ILE A 165 -25.40 -14.71 24.51
C ILE A 165 -25.71 -13.43 23.72
N GLN A 166 -26.40 -12.47 24.34
CA GLN A 166 -26.67 -11.18 23.70
C GLN A 166 -25.42 -10.31 23.50
N ALA A 167 -24.41 -10.47 24.36
CA ALA A 167 -23.14 -9.78 24.23
C ALA A 167 -22.27 -10.40 23.14
N ASP A 168 -22.34 -11.70 22.89
CA ASP A 168 -21.44 -12.36 21.96
C ASP A 168 -21.61 -11.85 20.52
N SER A 169 -20.48 -11.59 19.88
CA SER A 169 -20.46 -11.08 18.51
C SER A 169 -20.61 -12.27 17.54
N TYR A 170 -21.85 -12.58 17.15
CA TYR A 170 -22.14 -13.60 16.13
C TYR A 170 -21.65 -13.23 14.71
N PHE A 171 -20.66 -12.35 14.58
CA PHE A 171 -20.18 -11.78 13.32
C PHE A 171 -19.84 -12.88 12.30
N THR A 172 -19.02 -13.85 12.70
CA THR A 172 -18.59 -14.94 11.81
C THR A 172 -19.76 -15.82 11.36
N ARG A 173 -20.69 -16.15 12.27
CA ARG A 173 -21.89 -16.96 11.95
C ARG A 173 -22.83 -16.21 11.02
N GLN A 174 -23.05 -14.92 11.29
CA GLN A 174 -23.83 -14.03 10.40
C GLN A 174 -23.22 -13.98 9.02
N LEU A 175 -21.89 -13.86 8.92
CA LEU A 175 -21.19 -13.80 7.65
C LEU A 175 -21.31 -15.11 6.86
N ILE A 176 -21.20 -16.26 7.53
CA ILE A 176 -21.35 -17.58 6.89
C ILE A 176 -22.79 -17.73 6.36
N TYR A 177 -23.79 -17.48 7.22
CA TYR A 177 -25.19 -17.57 6.84
C TYR A 177 -25.54 -16.61 5.71
N LEU A 178 -25.05 -15.36 5.78
CA LEU A 178 -25.28 -14.34 4.75
C LEU A 178 -24.83 -14.85 3.37
N HIS A 179 -23.64 -15.44 3.27
CA HIS A 179 -23.15 -15.95 1.98
C HIS A 179 -23.86 -17.22 1.50
N GLN A 180 -24.39 -18.04 2.43
CA GLN A 180 -25.16 -19.22 2.08
C GLN A 180 -26.57 -18.87 1.60
N ALA A 181 -27.22 -17.91 2.27
CA ALA A 181 -28.59 -17.48 1.98
C ALA A 181 -28.67 -16.47 0.83
N HIS A 182 -27.67 -15.57 0.71
CA HIS A 182 -27.66 -14.43 -0.21
C HIS A 182 -26.34 -14.36 -1.01
N PRO A 183 -26.14 -15.21 -2.02
CA PRO A 183 -24.92 -15.18 -2.84
C PRO A 183 -24.74 -13.87 -3.62
N GLU A 184 -25.82 -13.11 -3.87
CA GLU A 184 -25.78 -11.79 -4.50
C GLU A 184 -24.94 -10.76 -3.73
N VAL A 185 -24.67 -11.00 -2.44
CA VAL A 185 -23.80 -10.18 -1.59
C VAL A 185 -22.39 -10.05 -2.18
N TRP A 186 -21.92 -11.05 -2.94
CA TRP A 186 -20.64 -10.99 -3.64
C TRP A 186 -20.55 -9.86 -4.68
N LEU A 187 -21.68 -9.35 -5.18
CA LEU A 187 -21.69 -8.18 -6.07
C LEU A 187 -21.20 -6.92 -5.36
N ILE A 188 -21.46 -6.80 -4.05
CA ILE A 188 -20.96 -5.69 -3.24
C ILE A 188 -19.44 -5.81 -3.08
N SER A 189 -18.93 -7.00 -2.73
CA SER A 189 -17.48 -7.28 -2.67
C SER A 189 -16.78 -6.94 -3.99
N LEU A 190 -17.38 -7.34 -5.12
CA LEU A 190 -16.86 -7.05 -6.46
C LEU A 190 -16.84 -5.54 -6.74
N LEU A 191 -17.93 -4.83 -6.42
CA LEU A 191 -18.01 -3.38 -6.56
C LEU A 191 -16.92 -2.67 -5.76
N PHE A 192 -16.74 -3.04 -4.49
CA PHE A 192 -15.67 -2.52 -3.64
C PHE A 192 -14.28 -2.81 -4.21
N THR A 193 -14.08 -4.01 -4.76
CA THR A 193 -12.82 -4.40 -5.41
C THR A 193 -12.52 -3.50 -6.61
N ILE A 194 -13.51 -3.23 -7.46
CA ILE A 194 -13.37 -2.30 -8.60
C ILE A 194 -13.02 -0.89 -8.11
N ILE A 195 -13.69 -0.39 -7.07
CA ILE A 195 -13.43 0.93 -6.49
C ILE A 195 -12.00 1.01 -5.94
N PHE A 196 -11.54 0.01 -5.20
CA PHE A 196 -10.19 -0.02 -4.62
C PHE A 196 -9.08 -0.15 -5.67
N LEU A 197 -9.33 -0.88 -6.77
CA LEU A 197 -8.41 -1.00 -7.88
C LEU A 197 -8.38 0.24 -8.78
N PHE A 198 -9.41 1.08 -8.73
CA PHE A 198 -9.55 2.22 -9.63
C PHE A 198 -8.38 3.22 -9.56
N PRO A 199 -7.88 3.67 -8.39
CA PRO A 199 -6.72 4.56 -8.33
C PRO A 199 -5.45 3.96 -8.94
N VAL A 200 -5.25 2.65 -8.77
CA VAL A 200 -4.09 1.92 -9.31
C VAL A 200 -4.21 1.77 -10.82
N SER A 201 -5.39 1.40 -11.32
CA SER A 201 -5.63 1.26 -12.76
C SER A 201 -5.45 2.60 -13.49
N MET A 202 -5.88 3.71 -12.87
CA MET A 202 -5.60 5.04 -13.39
C MET A 202 -4.08 5.28 -13.51
N ARG A 203 -3.29 4.97 -12.48
CA ARG A 203 -1.83 5.19 -12.55
C ARG A 203 -1.12 4.29 -13.56
N LEU A 204 -1.64 3.09 -13.84
CA LEU A 204 -1.05 2.14 -14.78
C LEU A 204 -1.35 2.49 -16.24
N PHE A 205 -2.59 2.84 -16.56
CA PHE A 205 -3.03 2.95 -17.95
C PHE A 205 -3.07 4.39 -18.48
N ASP A 206 -3.10 5.40 -17.60
CA ASP A 206 -3.44 6.75 -18.01
C ASP A 206 -2.26 7.54 -18.61
N GLN A 207 -2.41 7.96 -19.88
CA GLN A 207 -1.40 8.73 -20.62
C GLN A 207 -1.08 10.11 -20.00
N PRO A 208 -2.05 10.95 -19.59
CA PRO A 208 -1.76 12.24 -18.94
C PRO A 208 -1.00 12.09 -17.61
N ILE A 209 -1.14 10.96 -16.91
CA ILE A 209 -0.33 10.67 -15.72
C ILE A 209 1.11 10.33 -16.12
N ARG A 210 1.32 9.67 -17.27
CA ARG A 210 2.67 9.46 -17.83
C ARG A 210 3.31 10.78 -18.25
N ASP A 211 2.58 11.67 -18.92
CA ASP A 211 3.08 13.00 -19.28
C ASP A 211 3.53 13.77 -18.03
N TYR A 212 2.70 13.74 -16.99
CA TYR A 212 3.04 14.33 -15.68
C TYR A 212 4.35 13.78 -15.12
N LYS A 213 4.57 12.46 -15.18
CA LYS A 213 5.81 11.84 -14.69
C LYS A 213 7.03 12.23 -15.51
N MET A 214 6.88 12.34 -16.83
CA MET A 214 7.97 12.78 -17.71
C MET A 214 8.40 14.22 -17.38
N VAL A 215 7.43 15.11 -17.12
CA VAL A 215 7.71 16.48 -16.68
C VAL A 215 8.40 16.47 -15.31
N GLN A 216 7.88 15.69 -14.35
CA GLN A 216 8.49 15.53 -13.02
C GLN A 216 9.94 15.07 -13.13
N PHE A 217 10.20 14.02 -13.91
CA PHE A 217 11.51 13.45 -14.12
C PHE A 217 12.47 14.46 -14.76
N THR A 218 12.00 15.21 -15.75
CA THR A 218 12.79 16.26 -16.41
C THR A 218 13.20 17.35 -15.42
N ILE A 219 12.27 17.80 -14.57
CA ILE A 219 12.55 18.80 -13.53
C ILE A 219 13.52 18.24 -12.49
N SER A 220 13.30 17.03 -12.00
CA SER A 220 14.20 16.38 -11.03
C SER A 220 15.63 16.24 -11.58
N ARG A 221 15.77 15.81 -12.85
CA ARG A 221 17.09 15.76 -13.49
C ARG A 221 17.72 17.15 -13.57
N ARG A 222 16.96 18.16 -13.98
CA ARG A 222 17.47 19.53 -14.04
C ARG A 222 17.99 20.02 -12.69
N ILE A 223 17.21 19.85 -11.62
CA ILE A 223 17.62 20.26 -10.26
C ILE A 223 18.93 19.59 -9.85
N VAL A 224 19.02 18.27 -10.06
CA VAL A 224 20.21 17.49 -9.73
C VAL A 224 21.43 17.92 -10.57
N SER A 225 21.24 18.17 -11.85
CA SER A 225 22.30 18.69 -12.73
C SER A 225 22.76 20.08 -12.33
N ASP A 226 21.83 20.99 -12.02
CA ASP A 226 22.13 22.36 -11.62
C ASP A 226 22.93 22.37 -10.30
N GLU A 227 22.53 21.57 -9.31
CA GLU A 227 23.22 21.46 -8.02
C GLU A 227 24.60 20.82 -8.15
N TYR A 228 24.73 19.80 -9.00
CA TYR A 228 26.02 19.17 -9.30
C TYR A 228 26.99 20.15 -9.96
N LEU A 229 26.52 20.95 -10.93
CA LEU A 229 27.33 21.99 -11.57
C LEU A 229 27.73 23.09 -10.59
N ALA A 230 26.81 23.51 -9.71
CA ALA A 230 27.11 24.47 -8.65
C ALA A 230 28.20 23.93 -7.70
N THR A 231 28.12 22.65 -7.34
CA THR A 231 29.12 21.95 -6.51
C THR A 231 30.48 21.89 -7.20
N LEU A 232 30.55 21.51 -8.48
CA LEU A 232 31.80 21.50 -9.24
C LEU A 232 32.44 22.90 -9.32
N LYS A 233 31.62 23.93 -9.57
CA LYS A 233 32.09 25.32 -9.59
C LYS A 233 32.64 25.75 -8.23
N PHE A 234 31.97 25.37 -7.15
CA PHE A 234 32.43 25.63 -5.79
C PHE A 234 33.79 24.97 -5.52
N PHE A 235 33.95 23.67 -5.80
CA PHE A 235 35.22 22.98 -5.61
C PHE A 235 36.34 23.57 -6.46
N ARG A 236 36.10 23.84 -7.76
CA ARG A 236 37.09 24.48 -8.62
C ARG A 236 37.51 25.85 -8.07
N GLY A 237 36.59 26.63 -7.52
CA GLY A 237 36.89 27.89 -6.84
C GLY A 237 37.78 27.72 -5.60
N VAL A 238 37.46 26.74 -4.75
CA VAL A 238 38.25 26.45 -3.54
C VAL A 238 39.66 25.97 -3.89
N PHE A 239 39.79 25.05 -4.85
CA PHE A 239 41.09 24.48 -5.24
C PHE A 239 42.00 25.48 -5.94
N SER A 240 41.46 26.27 -6.86
CA SER A 240 42.23 27.32 -7.55
C SER A 240 42.68 28.42 -6.57
N THR A 241 41.77 28.89 -5.70
CA THR A 241 42.07 30.03 -4.81
C THR A 241 43.01 29.65 -3.67
N ARG A 242 42.83 28.47 -3.07
CA ARG A 242 43.62 28.08 -1.87
C ARG A 242 44.90 27.32 -2.20
N TYR A 243 44.91 26.55 -3.27
CA TYR A 243 46.02 25.64 -3.58
C TYR A 243 46.70 25.96 -4.91
N GLY A 244 46.16 26.87 -5.72
CA GLY A 244 46.68 27.16 -7.05
C GLY A 244 46.56 25.97 -8.01
N LEU A 245 45.66 25.03 -7.72
CA LEU A 245 45.46 23.81 -8.52
C LEU A 245 44.23 23.97 -9.41
N ASP A 246 44.35 23.56 -10.68
CA ASP A 246 43.18 23.38 -11.54
C ASP A 246 42.50 22.05 -11.19
N PHE A 247 41.24 22.11 -10.80
CA PHE A 247 40.46 20.95 -10.37
C PHE A 247 39.56 20.48 -11.51
N GLU A 248 39.77 19.24 -11.93
CA GLU A 248 38.89 18.49 -12.81
C GLU A 248 38.46 17.19 -12.13
N LEU A 249 37.14 17.01 -11.97
CA LEU A 249 36.60 15.78 -11.40
C LEU A 249 36.60 14.69 -12.48
N ASN A 250 37.49 13.71 -12.35
CA ASN A 250 37.50 12.56 -13.23
C ASN A 250 36.41 11.55 -12.81
N SER A 251 35.28 11.56 -13.52
CA SER A 251 34.19 10.59 -13.33
C SER A 251 34.40 9.34 -14.18
N VAL A 252 34.10 8.17 -13.60
CA VAL A 252 34.04 6.88 -14.32
C VAL A 252 32.78 6.76 -15.20
N TYR A 253 31.81 7.66 -15.02
CA TYR A 253 30.55 7.68 -15.74
C TYR A 253 30.50 8.80 -16.78
N GLU A 254 29.76 8.56 -17.87
CA GLU A 254 29.51 9.54 -18.94
C GLU A 254 28.54 10.62 -18.51
N ASP A 255 27.61 10.28 -17.62
CA ASP A 255 26.50 11.13 -17.20
C ASP A 255 26.48 11.42 -15.68
N PRO A 256 27.59 11.89 -15.09
CA PRO A 256 27.54 12.34 -13.71
C PRO A 256 26.57 13.54 -13.61
N PRO A 257 25.77 13.64 -12.54
CA PRO A 257 25.80 12.83 -11.32
C PRO A 257 24.91 11.57 -11.36
N PHE A 258 24.21 11.28 -12.46
CA PHE A 258 23.20 10.21 -12.51
C PHE A 258 23.81 8.81 -12.59
N ASN A 259 25.03 8.70 -13.13
CA ASN A 259 25.81 7.45 -13.21
C ASN A 259 25.03 6.30 -13.89
N THR A 260 24.22 6.61 -14.90
CA THR A 260 23.44 5.60 -15.62
C THR A 260 24.24 4.93 -16.73
N LYS A 261 25.30 5.60 -17.23
CA LYS A 261 26.18 5.10 -18.29
C LYS A 261 27.63 5.16 -17.81
N ARG A 262 28.24 4.00 -17.63
CA ARG A 262 29.67 3.88 -17.35
C ARG A 262 30.44 4.22 -18.64
N LYS A 263 31.51 5.01 -18.56
CA LYS A 263 32.41 5.22 -19.70
C LYS A 263 32.95 3.86 -20.15
N GLU A 264 33.02 3.63 -21.46
CA GLU A 264 33.78 2.51 -21.98
C GLU A 264 35.23 2.70 -21.53
N GLU A 265 35.75 1.74 -20.74
CA GLU A 265 37.17 1.75 -20.41
C GLU A 265 37.95 1.62 -21.72
N PRO A 266 39.01 2.41 -21.95
CA PRO A 266 39.89 2.13 -23.07
C PRO A 266 40.33 0.67 -22.93
N PRO A 267 40.37 -0.12 -24.03
CA PRO A 267 40.84 -1.50 -23.96
C PRO A 267 42.20 -1.46 -23.29
N ILE A 268 42.29 -2.06 -22.10
CA ILE A 268 43.55 -2.12 -21.36
C ILE A 268 44.52 -2.85 -22.31
N PRO A 269 45.61 -2.20 -22.78
CA PRO A 269 46.52 -2.84 -23.74
C PRO A 269 47.18 -4.10 -23.15
N PHE A 270 47.08 -4.25 -21.83
CA PHE A 270 47.52 -5.39 -21.06
C PHE A 270 46.46 -5.67 -19.99
N ALA A 271 45.36 -6.31 -20.36
CA ALA A 271 44.62 -7.12 -19.40
C ALA A 271 45.54 -8.30 -19.03
N HIS A 272 46.57 -8.01 -18.24
CA HIS A 272 47.30 -9.06 -17.57
C HIS A 272 46.25 -9.80 -16.76
N SER A 273 46.08 -11.09 -17.04
CA SER A 273 45.15 -11.90 -16.27
C SER A 273 45.52 -11.73 -14.79
N SER A 274 44.55 -11.87 -13.90
CA SER A 274 44.83 -11.88 -12.45
C SER A 274 45.98 -12.84 -12.10
N ASP A 275 46.21 -13.86 -12.92
CA ASP A 275 47.31 -14.81 -12.80
C ASP A 275 48.68 -14.19 -13.15
N GLU A 276 48.80 -13.34 -14.18
CA GLU A 276 50.06 -12.65 -14.51
C GLU A 276 50.48 -11.63 -13.45
N LEU A 277 49.50 -10.99 -12.79
CA LEU A 277 49.77 -10.06 -11.70
C LEU A 277 50.22 -10.80 -10.43
N LEU A 278 49.70 -12.00 -10.20
CA LEU A 278 50.16 -12.90 -9.14
C LEU A 278 51.55 -13.45 -9.47
N ASP A 279 51.81 -13.88 -10.70
CA ASP A 279 53.13 -14.36 -11.11
C ASP A 279 54.22 -13.29 -10.91
N HIS A 280 53.96 -12.03 -11.28
CA HIS A 280 54.91 -10.94 -11.01
C HIS A 280 55.14 -10.69 -9.51
N LEU A 281 54.15 -10.92 -8.64
CA LEU A 281 54.30 -10.78 -7.19
C LEU A 281 55.00 -11.97 -6.52
N TYR A 282 54.95 -13.16 -7.13
CA TYR A 282 55.51 -14.39 -6.55
C TYR A 282 56.84 -14.85 -7.19
N VAL A 283 57.25 -14.30 -8.34
CA VAL A 283 58.56 -14.58 -8.96
C VAL A 283 59.71 -14.14 -8.05
N ASP A 284 59.55 -13.04 -7.29
CA ASP A 284 60.59 -12.51 -6.39
C ASP A 284 60.84 -13.37 -5.14
N ARG A 285 60.03 -14.42 -4.90
CA ARG A 285 60.18 -15.34 -3.75
C ARG A 285 60.85 -16.67 -4.08
N ARG A 286 61.08 -17.00 -5.37
CA ARG A 286 61.64 -18.30 -5.78
C ARG A 286 63.12 -18.28 -6.17
N SER A 287 63.76 -17.11 -6.21
CA SER A 287 65.18 -16.96 -6.57
C SER A 287 66.14 -16.90 -5.37
N GLY A 288 65.71 -17.41 -4.21
CA GLY A 288 66.47 -17.35 -2.95
C GLY A 288 66.69 -18.71 -2.28
N GLU A 289 66.85 -19.78 -3.06
CA GLU A 289 67.38 -21.09 -2.61
C GLU A 289 68.53 -21.54 -3.51
#